data_AF-A0A5K3FYM5-F1
#
_entry.id   AF-A0A5K3FYM5-F1
#
_cell.length_a   1.000
_cell.length_b   1.000
_cell.length_c   1.000
_cell.angle_alpha   90.00
_cell.angle_beta   90.00
_cell.angle_gamma   90.00
#
_symmetry.space_group_name_H-M   'P 1'
#
loop_
_entity.id
_entity.type
_entity.pdbx_description
1 polymer ?
#
loop_
_entity_poly.entity_id
_entity_poly.type
_entity_poly.pdbx_seq_one_letter_code
_entity_poly.pdbx_strand_id
1 'polypeptide(L)' 'MFACLYKPSSPALVGQPYEKGSSCSKCLEGNGCHRNQCVDPTWTTSVSTQLLPMDILLFYLYI' A
#
# COMPACT_ATOMS: atom_id res chain seq x y z
N MET A 1 -0.81 -6.22 23.59
CA MET A 1 -1.85 -6.16 22.53
C MET A 1 -1.28 -5.30 21.41
N PHE A 2 -1.20 -5.81 20.18
CA PHE A 2 -0.76 -5.03 19.02
C PHE A 2 -1.89 -4.93 18.02
N ALA A 3 -1.99 -3.78 17.35
CA ALA A 3 -2.93 -3.53 16.26
C ALA A 3 -2.19 -2.85 15.11
N CYS A 4 -2.57 -3.18 13.88
CA CYS A 4 -2.03 -2.56 12.67
C CYS A 4 -3.09 -1.65 12.05
N LEU A 5 -2.67 -0.47 11.60
CA LEU A 5 -3.49 0.40 10.76
C LEU A 5 -3.29 0.01 9.29
N TYR A 6 -4.39 -0.24 8.59
CA TYR A 6 -4.39 -0.65 7.18
C TYR A 6 -5.05 0.44 6.32
N LYS A 7 -4.39 0.83 5.22
CA LYS A 7 -4.93 1.75 4.21
C LYS A 7 -5.36 0.95 2.97
N PRO A 8 -6.67 0.87 2.65
CA PRO A 8 -7.13 0.19 1.44
C PRO A 8 -6.86 1.01 0.18
N SER A 9 -6.87 0.34 -0.99
CA SER A 9 -6.78 0.99 -2.30
C SER A 9 -8.06 1.76 -2.69
N SER A 10 -9.21 1.34 -2.15
CA SER A 10 -10.52 1.98 -2.34
C SER A 10 -11.23 2.14 -0.99
N PRO A 11 -11.96 3.24 -0.74
CA PRO A 11 -12.74 3.42 0.48
C PRO A 11 -13.90 2.42 0.61
N ALA A 12 -14.39 1.86 -0.50
CA ALA A 12 -15.41 0.84 -0.52
C ALA A 12 -14.87 -0.44 -1.17
N LEU A 13 -14.90 -1.54 -0.43
CA LEU A 13 -14.56 -2.87 -0.94
C LEU A 13 -15.79 -3.51 -1.57
N VAL A 14 -16.22 -3.00 -2.72
CA VAL A 14 -17.31 -3.61 -3.49
C VAL A 14 -16.71 -4.69 -4.39
N GLY A 15 -17.06 -5.96 -4.12
CA GLY A 15 -16.55 -7.09 -4.89
C GLY A 15 -15.16 -7.57 -4.44
N GLN A 16 -14.47 -8.28 -5.33
CA GLN A 16 -13.17 -8.88 -5.02
C GLN A 16 -12.06 -7.82 -5.15
N PRO A 17 -11.20 -7.63 -4.13
CA PRO A 17 -10.17 -6.59 -4.15
C PRO A 17 -9.03 -6.86 -5.14
N TYR A 18 -8.94 -8.08 -5.65
CA TYR A 18 -7.94 -8.50 -6.64
C TYR A 18 -8.64 -9.07 -7.87
N GLU A 19 -8.12 -8.70 -9.02
CA GLU A 19 -8.52 -9.29 -10.30
C GLU A 19 -7.91 -10.69 -10.47
N LYS A 20 -8.57 -11.55 -11.24
CA LYS A 20 -8.02 -12.85 -11.62
C LYS A 20 -6.96 -12.67 -12.72
N GLY A 21 -5.84 -13.36 -12.58
CA GLY A 21 -4.79 -13.38 -13.59
C GLY A 21 -3.47 -13.95 -13.07
N SER A 22 -2.48 -14.04 -13.95
CA SER A 22 -1.13 -14.44 -13.57
C SER A 22 -0.49 -13.39 -12.66
N SER A 23 0.28 -13.82 -11.67
CA SER A 23 1.03 -12.90 -10.79
C SER A 23 1.93 -11.97 -11.60
N CYS A 24 2.07 -10.73 -11.14
CA CYS A 24 2.89 -9.69 -11.76
C CYS A 24 2.48 -9.26 -13.19
N SER A 25 1.40 -9.79 -13.76
CA SER A 25 0.92 -9.42 -15.11
C SER A 25 0.46 -7.96 -15.24
N LYS A 26 0.17 -7.30 -14.11
CA LYS A 26 -0.26 -5.89 -14.03
C LYS A 26 0.63 -5.05 -13.10
N CYS A 27 1.92 -5.40 -12.95
CA CYS A 27 2.84 -4.49 -12.29
C CYS A 27 2.98 -3.20 -13.11
N LEU A 28 3.16 -2.07 -12.41
CA LEU A 28 3.45 -0.80 -13.07
C LEU A 28 4.80 -0.90 -13.82
N GLU A 29 4.93 -0.17 -14.92
CA GLU A 29 6.17 -0.12 -15.68
C GLU A 29 7.34 0.32 -14.78
N GLY A 30 8.47 -0.38 -14.87
CA GLY A 30 9.64 -0.16 -14.00
C GLY A 30 9.66 -0.99 -12.72
N ASN A 31 8.53 -1.59 -12.29
CA ASN A 31 8.50 -2.46 -11.12
C ASN A 31 8.94 -3.89 -11.47
N GLY A 32 9.76 -4.49 -10.60
CA GLY A 32 10.17 -5.90 -10.70
C GLY A 32 9.12 -6.84 -10.11
N CYS A 33 9.27 -8.14 -10.39
CA CYS A 33 8.49 -9.19 -9.75
C CYS A 33 9.37 -9.97 -8.77
N HIS A 34 9.04 -9.92 -7.47
CA HIS A 34 9.73 -10.68 -6.44
C HIS A 34 8.70 -11.39 -5.57
N ARG A 35 8.86 -12.71 -5.39
CA ARG A 35 7.94 -13.55 -4.59
C ARG A 35 6.45 -13.33 -4.95
N ASN A 36 6.16 -13.26 -6.25
CA ASN A 36 4.81 -13.01 -6.81
C ASN A 36 4.21 -11.63 -6.44
N GLN A 37 5.04 -10.67 -6.05
CA GLN A 37 4.62 -9.29 -5.74
C GLN A 37 5.38 -8.29 -6.60
N CYS A 38 4.72 -7.20 -6.96
CA CYS A 38 5.36 -6.07 -7.62
C CYS A 38 6.24 -5.36 -6.60
N VAL A 39 7.53 -5.25 -6.89
CA VAL A 39 8.50 -4.52 -6.08
C VAL A 39 9.01 -3.35 -6.88
N ASP A 40 8.96 -2.16 -6.31
CA ASP A 40 9.64 -1.01 -6.88
C ASP A 40 11.16 -1.21 -6.65
N PRO A 41 12.00 -1.28 -7.70
CA PRO A 41 13.44 -1.46 -7.53
C PRO A 41 14.11 -0.28 -6.82
N THR A 42 13.43 0.88 -6.75
CA THR A 42 13.87 2.06 -5.99
C THR A 42 13.41 2.03 -4.54
N TRP A 43 12.43 1.19 -4.18
CA TRP A 43 12.08 0.93 -2.79
C TRP A 43 13.19 0.10 -2.12
N THR A 44 14.21 0.79 -1.62
CA THR A 44 14.90 0.30 -0.41
C THR A 44 13.85 -0.01 0.63
N THR A 45 13.96 -1.14 1.33
CA THR A 45 13.05 -1.55 2.40
C THR A 45 13.08 -0.50 3.52
N SER A 46 12.31 0.57 3.36
CA SER A 46 12.16 1.60 4.37
C SER A 46 11.35 0.98 5.49
N VAL A 47 12.02 0.64 6.60
CA VAL A 47 11.34 0.46 7.88
C VAL A 47 10.49 1.71 8.08
N SER A 48 9.18 1.51 8.22
CA SER A 48 8.15 2.53 8.44
C SER A 48 8.74 3.73 9.18
N THR A 49 8.92 4.86 8.48
CA THR A 49 9.14 6.14 9.15
C THR A 49 7.92 6.37 10.03
N GLN A 50 8.18 6.43 11.33
CA GLN A 50 7.21 6.76 12.35
C GLN A 50 6.38 7.95 11.86
N LEU A 51 5.06 7.77 11.74
CA LEU A 51 4.15 8.88 11.51
C LEU A 51 4.41 9.89 12.62
N LEU A 52 4.93 11.07 12.25
CA LEU A 52 5.01 12.15 13.21
C LEU A 52 3.57 12.56 13.52
N PRO A 53 3.24 12.85 14.80
CA PRO A 53 1.87 13.14 15.24
C PRO A 53 1.19 14.33 14.51
N MET A 54 1.94 15.10 13.73
CA MET A 54 1.44 16.22 12.95
C MET A 54 0.65 15.82 11.70
N ASP A 55 0.87 14.63 11.12
CA ASP A 55 0.11 14.19 9.95
C ASP A 55 -1.35 13.91 10.30
N ILE A 56 -1.61 13.43 11.52
CA ILE A 56 -2.97 13.14 12.02
C ILE A 56 -3.82 14.43 12.11
N LEU A 57 -3.21 15.57 12.46
CA LEU A 57 -3.92 16.83 12.65
C LEU A 57 -4.46 17.40 11.32
N LEU A 58 -3.70 17.23 10.23
CA LEU A 58 -4.09 17.67 8.90
C LEU A 58 -5.27 16.85 8.35
N PHE A 59 -5.30 15.53 8.62
CA PHE A 59 -6.45 14.69 8.28
C PHE A 59 -7.71 15.07 9.06
N TYR A 60 -7.58 15.48 10.33
CA TYR A 60 -8.71 15.93 11.16
C TYR A 60 -9.21 17.34 10.81
N LEU A 61 -8.38 18.21 10.26
CA LEU A 61 -8.76 19.56 9.85
C LEU A 61 -9.33 19.63 8.42
N TYR A 62 -9.14 18.57 7.62
CA TYR A 62 -9.66 18.45 6.26
C TYR A 62 -10.94 17.59 6.17
N ILE A 63 -11.38 17.00 7.29
CA ILE A 63 -12.68 16.34 7.44
C ILE A 63 -13.64 17.28 8.19
#